data_AF-A0A6V8E6L2-F1
#
_entry.id   AF-A0A6V8E6L2-F1
#
_cell.length_a   1.000
_cell.length_b   1.000
_cell.length_c   1.000
_cell.angle_alpha   90.00
_cell.angle_beta   90.00
_cell.angle_gamma   90.00
#
_symmetry.space_group_name_H-M   'P 1'
#
loop_
_entity.id
_entity.type
_entity.pdbx_description
1 polymer ?
#
loop_
_entity_poly.entity_id
_entity_poly.type
_entity_poly.pdbx_seq_one_letter_code
_entity_poly.pdbx_strand_id
1 'polypeptide(L)'
;MAEGPLVEEFMRHLQAGLDEAMEIDDEIERNDRILQLEIAIQEAIIFKNRYQELVSHGIDPLVLVKQKDGEEMPPPVTKSQALTLGVSTCTKCGATLDAELDFCPTCGEIQK
;
A
#
# COMPACT_ATOMS: atom_id res chain seq x y z
N MET A 1 12.69 14.98 16.05
CA MET A 1 12.66 14.56 14.62
C MET A 1 13.06 13.10 14.62
N ALA A 2 12.27 12.20 14.02
CA ALA A 2 12.58 10.78 14.06
C ALA A 2 13.91 10.53 13.33
N GLU A 3 14.90 9.96 14.02
CA GLU A 3 16.26 9.72 13.53
C GLU A 3 16.34 8.47 12.64
N GLY A 4 15.45 8.35 11.66
CA GLY A 4 15.42 7.19 10.78
C GLY A 4 14.67 7.45 9.46
N PRO A 5 14.96 6.65 8.42
CA PRO A 5 14.32 6.80 7.12
C PRO A 5 12.82 6.53 7.22
N LEU A 6 12.04 7.31 6.46
CA LEU A 6 10.61 7.13 6.32
C LEU A 6 10.30 5.86 5.53
N VAL A 7 9.08 5.33 5.71
CA VAL A 7 8.58 4.18 4.92
C VAL A 7 8.69 4.44 3.41
N GLU A 8 8.47 5.68 2.96
CA GLU A 8 8.64 6.08 1.56
C GLU A 8 10.08 5.95 1.05
N GLU A 9 11.06 6.23 1.90
CA GLU A 9 12.48 6.12 1.55
C GLU A 9 12.89 4.65 1.47
N PHE A 10 12.36 3.82 2.39
CA PHE A 10 12.54 2.37 2.34
C PHE A 10 11.92 1.76 1.08
N MET A 11 10.69 2.13 0.71
CA MET A 11 10.05 1.64 -0.51
C MET A 11 10.84 2.00 -1.77
N ARG A 12 11.34 3.25 -1.87
CA ARG A 12 12.20 3.67 -3.00
C ARG A 12 13.49 2.85 -3.07
N HIS A 13 14.11 2.57 -1.92
CA HIS A 13 15.30 1.73 -1.87
C HIS A 13 15.00 0.30 -2.37
N LEU A 14 13.88 -0.30 -1.96
CA LEU A 14 13.49 -1.63 -2.45
C LEU A 14 13.22 -1.64 -3.96
N GLN A 15 12.60 -0.58 -4.49
CA GLN A 15 12.35 -0.42 -5.92
C GLN A 15 13.66 -0.34 -6.71
N ALA A 16 14.64 0.44 -6.26
CA ALA A 16 15.97 0.46 -6.87
C ALA A 16 16.66 -0.93 -6.79
N GLY A 17 16.45 -1.65 -5.69
CA GLY A 17 16.93 -3.02 -5.54
C GLY A 17 16.33 -4.01 -6.56
N LEU A 18 15.13 -3.74 -7.11
CA LEU A 18 14.56 -4.57 -8.19
C LEU A 18 15.36 -4.40 -9.48
N ASP A 19 15.72 -3.16 -9.83
CA ASP A 19 16.55 -2.87 -11.00
C ASP A 19 17.92 -3.55 -10.87
N GLU A 20 18.54 -3.47 -9.69
CA GLU A 20 19.81 -4.16 -9.40
C GLU A 20 19.67 -5.68 -9.48
N ALA A 21 18.56 -6.26 -9.00
CA ALA A 21 18.34 -7.70 -9.05
C ALA A 21 18.25 -8.22 -10.50
N MET A 22 17.81 -7.40 -11.46
CA MET A 22 17.78 -7.80 -12.87
C MET A 22 19.17 -8.06 -13.47
N GLU A 23 20.23 -7.51 -12.87
CA GLU A 23 21.61 -7.71 -13.31
C GLU A 23 22.23 -9.03 -12.79
N ILE A 24 21.53 -9.79 -11.94
CA ILE A 24 22.00 -11.09 -11.44
C ILE A 24 22.00 -12.12 -12.57
N ASP A 25 23.15 -12.75 -12.82
CA ASP A 25 23.33 -13.74 -13.89
C ASP A 25 22.54 -15.04 -13.62
N ASP A 26 22.62 -15.58 -12.40
CA ASP A 26 21.92 -16.81 -12.01
C ASP A 26 20.40 -16.57 -11.94
N GLU A 27 19.65 -17.32 -12.72
CA GLU A 27 18.20 -17.14 -12.83
C GLU A 27 17.45 -17.46 -11.53
N ILE A 28 17.90 -18.46 -10.78
CA ILE A 28 17.23 -18.87 -9.53
C ILE A 28 17.47 -17.80 -8.48
N GLU A 29 18.72 -17.36 -8.31
CA GLU A 29 19.09 -16.29 -7.40
C GLU A 29 18.38 -14.98 -7.74
N ARG A 30 18.32 -14.63 -9.03
CA ARG A 30 17.61 -13.43 -9.52
C ARG A 30 16.13 -13.48 -9.15
N ASN A 31 15.46 -14.58 -9.46
CA ASN A 31 14.03 -14.72 -9.22
C ASN A 31 13.72 -14.72 -7.72
N ASP A 32 14.54 -15.39 -6.91
CA ASP A 32 14.39 -15.39 -5.45
C ASP A 32 14.58 -13.98 -4.88
N ARG A 33 15.55 -13.22 -5.38
CA ARG A 33 15.80 -11.84 -4.94
C ARG A 33 14.66 -10.91 -5.32
N ILE A 34 14.18 -11.00 -6.56
CA ILE A 34 13.02 -10.24 -7.05
C ILE A 34 11.80 -10.52 -6.17
N LEU A 35 11.49 -11.80 -5.93
CA LEU A 35 10.35 -12.20 -5.11
C LEU A 35 10.42 -11.61 -3.70
N GLN A 36 11.60 -11.66 -3.05
CA GLN A 36 11.78 -11.07 -1.73
C GLN A 36 11.51 -9.56 -1.70
N LEU A 37 11.99 -8.84 -2.72
CA LEU A 37 11.80 -7.40 -2.86
C LEU A 37 10.33 -7.06 -3.11
N GLU A 38 9.67 -7.78 -4.00
CA GLU A 38 8.24 -7.60 -4.31
C GLU A 38 7.37 -7.83 -3.07
N ILE A 39 7.63 -8.90 -2.30
CA ILE A 39 6.91 -9.17 -1.05
C ILE A 39 7.11 -8.02 -0.06
N ALA A 40 8.35 -7.53 0.10
CA ALA A 40 8.64 -6.45 1.03
C ALA A 40 7.96 -5.13 0.64
N ILE A 41 7.94 -4.80 -0.66
CA ILE A 41 7.23 -3.63 -1.19
C ILE A 41 5.72 -3.75 -0.94
N GLN A 42 5.13 -4.92 -1.22
CA GLN A 42 3.69 -5.14 -1.00
C GLN A 42 3.30 -4.98 0.46
N GLU A 43 4.07 -5.55 1.40
CA GLU A 43 3.78 -5.43 2.83
C GLU A 43 3.97 -3.98 3.32
N ALA A 44 4.92 -3.22 2.78
CA ALA A 44 5.09 -1.80 3.08
C ALA A 44 3.88 -0.96 2.61
N ILE A 45 3.35 -1.23 1.42
CA ILE A 45 2.14 -0.58 0.90
C ILE A 45 0.93 -0.91 1.78
N ILE A 46 0.73 -2.19 2.11
CA ILE A 46 -0.36 -2.64 2.98
C ILE A 46 -0.31 -1.91 4.33
N PHE A 47 0.88 -1.84 4.95
CA PHE A 47 1.07 -1.14 6.20
C PHE A 47 0.72 0.35 6.07
N LYS A 48 1.25 1.04 5.04
CA LYS A 48 0.99 2.46 4.79
C LYS A 48 -0.50 2.74 4.61
N ASN A 49 -1.19 1.97 3.78
CA ASN A 49 -2.61 2.15 3.50
C ASN A 49 -3.44 1.94 4.77
N ARG A 50 -3.17 0.86 5.52
CA ARG A 50 -3.89 0.58 6.77
C ARG A 50 -3.63 1.63 7.84
N TYR A 51 -2.40 2.12 7.93
CA TYR A 51 -2.05 3.21 8.83
C TYR A 51 -2.85 4.47 8.50
N GLN A 52 -2.88 4.87 7.23
CA GLN A 52 -3.63 6.04 6.78
C GLN A 52 -5.14 5.92 7.00
N GLU A 53 -5.72 4.75 6.71
CA GLU A 53 -7.12 4.44 6.97
C GLU A 53 -7.46 4.63 8.45
N LEU A 54 -6.71 3.99 9.35
CA LEU A 54 -6.97 4.07 10.79
C LEU A 54 -6.83 5.50 11.32
N VAL A 55 -5.80 6.24 10.88
CA VAL A 55 -5.62 7.65 11.23
C VAL A 55 -6.81 8.49 10.74
N SER A 56 -7.35 8.22 9.55
CA SER A 56 -8.53 8.93 9.03
C SER A 56 -9.79 8.69 9.87
N HIS A 57 -9.87 7.54 10.55
CA HIS A 57 -10.93 7.21 11.50
C HIS A 57 -10.62 7.66 12.93
N GLY A 58 -9.52 8.37 13.17
CA GLY A 58 -9.11 8.83 14.50
C GLY A 58 -8.61 7.71 15.42
N ILE A 59 -8.27 6.55 14.87
CA ILE A 59 -7.73 5.40 15.59
C ILE A 59 -6.20 5.47 15.52
N ASP A 60 -5.51 5.42 16.67
CA ASP A 60 -4.05 5.38 16.70
C ASP A 60 -3.54 3.97 16.29
N PRO A 61 -2.90 3.82 15.12
CA PRO A 61 -2.49 2.51 14.59
C PRO A 61 -1.34 1.85 15.35
N LEU A 62 -0.59 2.63 16.16
CA LEU A 62 0.62 2.17 16.84
C LEU A 62 0.37 1.79 18.30
N VAL A 63 -0.86 1.96 18.77
CA VAL A 63 -1.29 1.51 20.09
C VAL A 63 -1.39 -0.01 20.07
N LEU A 64 -0.26 -0.67 20.41
CA LEU A 64 -0.16 -2.11 20.68
C LEU A 64 -0.84 -2.45 22.03
N VAL A 65 -2.07 -2.00 22.28
CA VAL A 65 -2.73 -2.21 23.56
C VAL A 65 -3.64 -3.44 23.48
N LYS A 66 -3.42 -4.36 24.43
CA LYS A 66 -4.34 -5.48 24.72
C LYS A 66 -5.75 -4.92 24.85
N GLN A 67 -6.62 -5.36 23.95
CA GLN A 67 -8.01 -4.93 23.83
C GLN A 67 -8.68 -4.84 25.21
N LYS A 68 -9.34 -3.73 25.51
CA LYS A 68 -10.36 -3.72 26.54
C LYS A 68 -11.63 -4.28 25.92
N ASP A 69 -12.29 -5.21 26.62
CA ASP A 69 -13.54 -5.81 26.16
C ASP A 69 -14.58 -4.71 25.86
N GLY A 70 -15.07 -4.66 24.62
CA GLY A 70 -16.19 -3.80 24.21
C GLY A 70 -15.90 -2.66 23.22
N GLU A 71 -14.66 -2.46 22.77
CA GLU A 71 -14.38 -1.51 21.66
C GLU A 71 -14.67 -2.17 20.29
N GLU A 72 -15.51 -1.53 19.47
CA GLU A 72 -15.77 -1.93 18.09
C GLU A 72 -14.49 -1.84 17.27
N MET A 73 -13.96 -3.00 16.88
CA MET A 73 -12.77 -3.08 16.04
C MET A 73 -13.16 -2.75 14.60
N PRO A 74 -12.39 -1.92 13.87
CA PRO A 74 -12.56 -1.84 12.42
C PRO A 74 -12.39 -3.24 11.84
N PRO A 75 -13.23 -3.63 10.86
CA PRO A 75 -13.24 -4.98 10.33
C PRO A 75 -11.83 -5.38 9.85
N PRO A 76 -11.43 -6.65 10.02
CA PRO A 76 -10.18 -7.13 9.46
C PRO A 76 -10.25 -7.02 7.93
N VAL A 77 -9.34 -6.23 7.35
CA VAL A 77 -9.21 -6.12 5.89
C VAL A 77 -8.36 -7.26 5.36
N THR A 78 -8.77 -7.86 4.24
CA THR A 78 -7.93 -8.85 3.54
C THR A 78 -6.73 -8.16 2.90
N LYS A 79 -5.64 -8.91 2.61
CA LYS A 79 -4.48 -8.35 1.89
C LYS A 79 -4.87 -7.65 0.59
N SER A 80 -5.77 -8.26 -0.17
CA SER A 80 -6.32 -7.70 -1.41
C SER A 80 -7.07 -6.38 -1.19
N GLN A 81 -7.86 -6.28 -0.11
CA GLN A 81 -8.53 -5.03 0.26
C GLN A 81 -7.54 -3.97 0.74
N ALA A 82 -6.50 -4.35 1.49
CA ALA A 82 -5.45 -3.44 1.93
C ALA A 82 -4.64 -2.83 0.77
N LEU A 83 -4.42 -3.58 -0.30
CA LEU A 83 -3.77 -3.07 -1.51
C LEU A 83 -4.63 -2.08 -2.31
N THR A 84 -5.96 -2.17 -2.19
CA THR A 84 -6.92 -1.31 -2.90
C THR A 84 -7.56 -0.24 -2.02
N LEU A 85 -7.21 -0.20 -0.74
CA LEU A 85 -7.65 0.83 0.20
C LEU A 85 -7.19 2.20 -0.30
N GLY A 86 -8.15 3.06 -0.64
CA GLY A 86 -7.91 4.38 -1.24
C GLY A 86 -8.05 4.43 -2.77
N VAL A 87 -8.28 3.31 -3.45
CA VAL A 87 -8.57 3.28 -4.90
C VAL A 87 -10.06 3.49 -5.12
N SER A 88 -10.44 4.65 -5.64
CA SER A 88 -11.82 4.92 -6.08
C SER A 88 -12.06 4.29 -7.46
N THR A 89 -13.29 3.92 -7.78
CA THR A 89 -13.66 3.40 -9.11
C THR A 89 -14.65 4.33 -9.78
N CYS A 90 -14.56 4.43 -11.10
CA CYS A 90 -15.43 5.28 -11.89
C CYS A 90 -16.87 4.78 -11.81
N THR A 91 -17.77 5.66 -11.37
CA THR A 91 -19.21 5.39 -11.26
C THR A 91 -19.88 5.03 -12.61
N LYS A 92 -19.28 5.44 -13.74
CA LYS A 92 -19.81 5.20 -15.08
C LYS A 92 -19.26 3.94 -15.75
N CYS A 93 -17.95 3.68 -15.64
CA CYS A 93 -17.30 2.61 -16.41
C CYS A 93 -16.59 1.55 -15.55
N GLY A 94 -16.52 1.72 -14.23
CA GLY A 94 -15.88 0.78 -13.31
C GLY A 94 -14.36 0.76 -13.34
N ALA A 95 -13.71 1.62 -14.15
CA ALA A 95 -12.26 1.73 -14.17
C ALA A 95 -11.73 2.25 -12.83
N THR A 96 -10.57 1.77 -12.39
CA THR A 96 -9.85 2.31 -11.23
C THR A 96 -9.43 3.75 -11.51
N LEU A 97 -9.81 4.64 -10.60
CA LEU A 97 -9.47 6.05 -10.64
C LEU A 97 -8.23 6.29 -9.80
N ASP A 98 -7.41 7.21 -10.27
CA ASP A 98 -6.35 7.78 -9.47
C ASP A 98 -6.96 8.83 -8.52
N ALA A 99 -6.53 8.83 -7.26
CA ALA A 99 -7.08 9.72 -6.24
C ALA A 99 -6.77 11.21 -6.50
N GLU A 100 -5.81 11.51 -7.38
CA GLU A 100 -5.42 12.87 -7.75
C GLU A 100 -6.19 13.42 -8.97
N LEU A 101 -7.05 12.63 -9.61
CA LEU A 101 -7.78 13.02 -10.83
C LEU A 101 -9.27 13.23 -10.59
N ASP A 102 -9.77 14.44 -10.88
CA ASP A 102 -11.20 14.78 -10.87
C ASP A 102 -12.00 14.18 -12.06
N PHE A 103 -11.36 13.38 -12.91
CA PHE A 103 -11.98 12.80 -14.10
C PHE A 103 -11.44 11.39 -14.40
N CYS A 104 -12.29 10.56 -15.01
CA CYS A 104 -11.89 9.22 -15.41
C CYS A 104 -11.08 9.25 -16.72
N PRO A 105 -9.82 8.80 -16.75
CA PRO A 105 -9.01 8.78 -17.98
C PRO A 105 -9.53 7.79 -19.03
N THR A 106 -10.29 6.78 -18.63
CA THR A 106 -10.80 5.73 -19.52
C THR A 106 -12.07 6.15 -20.27
N CYS A 107 -12.98 6.88 -19.61
CA CYS A 107 -14.28 7.22 -20.20
C CYS A 107 -14.60 8.72 -20.23
N GLY A 108 -13.71 9.56 -19.69
CA GLY A 108 -13.84 11.02 -19.66
C GLY A 108 -14.87 11.56 -18.68
N GLU A 109 -15.46 10.71 -17.83
CA GLU A 109 -16.49 11.16 -16.88
C GLU A 109 -15.87 11.89 -15.69
N ILE A 110 -16.35 13.09 -15.40
CA ILE A 110 -15.94 13.89 -14.24
C ILE A 110 -16.49 13.25 -12.97
N GLN A 111 -15.63 12.98 -12.00
CA GLN A 111 -16.00 12.35 -10.73
C GLN A 111 -16.21 13.47 -9.70
N LYS A 112 -17.47 13.66 -9.27
CA LYS A 112 -17.86 14.64 -8.25
C LYS A 112 -18.08 14.00 -6.90
#